data_AF-A0A421DUF9-F1
#
_entry.id   AF-A0A421DUF9-F1
#
_cell.length_a   1.000
_cell.length_b   1.000
_cell.length_c   1.000
_cell.angle_alpha   90.00
_cell.angle_beta   90.00
_cell.angle_gamma   90.00
#
_symmetry.space_group_name_H-M   'P 1'
#
loop_
_entity.id
_entity.type
_entity.pdbx_description
1 polymer ?
#
loop_
_entity_poly.entity_id
_entity_poly.type
_entity_poly.pdbx_seq_one_letter_code
_entity_poly.pdbx_strand_id
1 'polypeptide(L)'
;APDIAQLYRARWEVELLFKELKSRFGLDEIKTTDGYIIEALIIMAAISLMMSRVIVDELRSLEARQREGEAAADADSSASRLPRRRCSLAVERHGHLIQLYLMIELGYELPDLDELLLWASRNPNPHRDRLREQVERGEFGFDRY
;
A
#
# COMPACT_ATOMS: atom_id res chain seq x y z
N ALA A 1 34.99 12.82 17.15
CA ALA A 1 34.38 11.55 17.57
C ALA A 1 32.87 11.44 17.28
N PRO A 2 31.99 12.42 17.61
CA PRO A 2 30.54 12.27 17.41
C PRO A 2 30.11 12.26 15.92
N ASP A 3 30.92 12.83 15.05
CA ASP A 3 30.68 12.89 13.59
C ASP A 3 30.79 11.51 12.92
N ILE A 4 31.79 10.73 13.32
CA ILE A 4 32.00 9.36 12.82
C ILE A 4 30.83 8.45 13.23
N ALA A 5 30.35 8.57 14.47
CA ALA A 5 29.20 7.78 14.95
C ALA A 5 27.91 8.11 14.20
N GLN A 6 27.67 9.39 13.87
CA GLN A 6 26.52 9.81 13.06
C GLN A 6 26.61 9.28 11.63
N LEU A 7 27.79 9.31 11.02
CA LEU A 7 28.02 8.76 9.68
C LEU A 7 27.71 7.26 9.62
N TYR A 8 28.18 6.48 10.60
CA TYR A 8 27.88 5.06 10.66
C TYR A 8 26.40 4.76 10.94
N ARG A 9 25.74 5.57 11.78
CA ARG A 9 24.29 5.47 11.99
C ARG A 9 23.53 5.71 10.68
N ALA A 10 23.82 6.81 9.98
CA ALA A 10 23.15 7.15 8.72
C ALA A 10 23.35 6.07 7.66
N ARG A 11 24.58 5.54 7.53
CA ARG A 11 24.86 4.40 6.65
C ARG A 11 23.99 3.19 6.99
N TRP A 12 23.90 2.84 8.28
CA TRP A 12 23.12 1.70 8.72
C TRP A 12 21.62 1.87 8.46
N GLU A 13 21.09 3.07 8.67
CA GLU A 13 19.69 3.39 8.37
C GLU A 13 19.37 3.20 6.89
N VAL A 14 20.28 3.62 6.00
CA VAL A 14 20.16 3.39 4.55
C VAL A 14 20.21 1.89 4.23
N GLU A 15 21.16 1.14 4.79
CA GLU A 15 21.26 -0.31 4.58
C GLU A 15 19.98 -1.04 5.04
N LEU A 16 19.44 -0.66 6.20
CA LEU A 16 18.21 -1.24 6.74
C LEU A 16 16.99 -0.88 5.88
N LEU A 17 16.92 0.35 5.37
CA LEU A 17 15.89 0.79 4.44
C LEU A 17 15.90 -0.08 3.17
N PHE A 18 17.07 -0.25 2.54
CA PHE A 18 17.17 -1.09 1.34
C PHE A 18 16.87 -2.57 1.62
N LYS A 19 17.26 -3.08 2.79
CA LYS A 19 16.89 -4.44 3.21
C LYS A 19 15.38 -4.61 3.33
N GLU A 20 14.69 -3.61 3.90
CA GLU A 20 13.24 -3.62 3.99
C GLU A 20 12.58 -3.50 2.62
N LEU A 21 13.06 -2.61 1.75
CA LEU A 21 12.50 -2.44 0.40
C LEU A 21 12.61 -3.72 -0.42
N LYS A 22 13.77 -4.41 -0.37
CA LYS A 22 13.93 -5.73 -1.00
C LYS A 22 12.93 -6.74 -0.42
N SER A 23 12.86 -6.86 0.90
CA SER A 23 11.98 -7.85 1.55
C SER A 23 10.47 -7.58 1.36
N ARG A 24 10.04 -6.32 1.25
CA ARG A 24 8.62 -5.92 1.18
C ARG A 24 8.09 -5.78 -0.24
N PHE A 25 8.94 -5.33 -1.16
CA PHE A 25 8.56 -5.01 -2.54
C PHE A 25 9.27 -5.88 -3.59
N GLY A 26 10.11 -6.83 -3.17
CA GLY A 26 10.79 -7.75 -4.08
C GLY A 26 11.74 -7.04 -5.05
N LEU A 27 12.39 -5.95 -4.61
CA LEU A 27 13.28 -5.17 -5.48
C LEU A 27 14.45 -6.00 -6.04
N ASP A 28 14.85 -7.06 -5.37
CA ASP A 28 15.87 -8.01 -5.81
C ASP A 28 15.36 -9.05 -6.82
N GLU A 29 14.04 -9.18 -7.00
CA GLU A 29 13.41 -10.08 -7.97
C GLU A 29 13.12 -9.40 -9.32
N ILE A 30 13.37 -8.09 -9.44
CA ILE A 30 13.15 -7.32 -10.66
C ILE A 30 14.10 -7.83 -11.76
N LYS A 31 13.53 -8.35 -12.86
CA LYS A 31 14.28 -8.93 -13.99
C LYS A 31 14.59 -7.95 -15.13
N THR A 32 14.26 -6.67 -14.98
CA THR A 32 14.55 -5.66 -16.00
C THR A 32 15.97 -5.14 -15.89
N THR A 33 16.59 -4.79 -17.02
CA THR A 33 17.89 -4.14 -17.12
C THR A 33 17.78 -2.66 -17.51
N ASP A 34 16.57 -2.18 -17.77
CA ASP A 34 16.33 -0.77 -18.08
C ASP A 34 16.48 0.09 -16.82
N GLY A 35 17.46 1.00 -16.83
CA GLY A 35 17.77 1.87 -15.71
C GLY A 35 16.60 2.77 -15.30
N TYR A 36 15.80 3.28 -16.25
CA TYR A 36 14.64 4.13 -15.95
C TYR A 36 13.55 3.34 -15.23
N ILE A 37 13.30 2.10 -15.67
CA ILE A 37 12.32 1.22 -15.03
C ILE A 37 12.76 0.88 -13.61
N ILE A 38 14.05 0.56 -13.42
CA ILE A 38 14.61 0.27 -12.09
C ILE A 38 14.46 1.47 -11.16
N GLU A 39 14.84 2.67 -11.62
CA GLU A 39 14.74 3.89 -10.83
C GLU A 39 13.29 4.19 -10.43
N ALA A 40 12.36 4.12 -11.39
CA ALA A 40 10.94 4.30 -11.11
C ALA A 40 10.41 3.30 -10.07
N LEU A 41 10.79 2.02 -10.16
CA LEU A 41 10.38 1.00 -9.20
C LEU A 41 10.94 1.25 -7.80
N ILE A 42 12.20 1.69 -7.69
CA ILE A 42 12.80 2.06 -6.40
C ILE A 42 12.06 3.24 -5.78
N ILE A 43 11.80 4.31 -6.56
CA ILE A 43 11.07 5.49 -6.09
C ILE A 43 9.66 5.11 -5.64
N MET A 44 8.94 4.32 -6.45
CA MET A 44 7.60 3.85 -6.13
C MET A 44 7.57 3.00 -4.85
N ALA A 45 8.53 2.09 -4.68
CA ALA A 45 8.65 1.28 -3.48
C ALA A 45 8.96 2.13 -2.24
N ALA A 46 9.84 3.13 -2.35
CA ALA A 46 10.16 4.05 -1.27
C ALA A 46 8.95 4.89 -0.85
N ILE A 47 8.23 5.47 -1.81
CA ILE A 47 6.98 6.22 -1.54
C ILE A 47 5.95 5.30 -0.90
N SER A 48 5.75 4.09 -1.43
CA SER A 48 4.79 3.12 -0.90
C SER A 48 5.13 2.70 0.53
N LEU A 49 6.42 2.50 0.84
CA LEU A 49 6.88 2.20 2.19
C LEU A 49 6.61 3.35 3.15
N MET A 50 6.90 4.58 2.72
CA MET A 50 6.66 5.80 3.50
C MET A 50 5.16 5.95 3.81
N MET A 51 4.30 5.83 2.79
CA MET A 51 2.85 5.88 2.94
C MET A 51 2.35 4.78 3.87
N SER A 52 2.87 3.55 3.75
CA SER A 52 2.52 2.45 4.63
C SER A 52 2.82 2.75 6.10
N ARG A 53 3.97 3.35 6.39
CA ARG A 53 4.34 3.76 7.77
C ARG A 53 3.38 4.80 8.31
N VAL A 54 3.09 5.86 7.54
CA VAL A 54 2.13 6.91 7.93
C VAL A 54 0.76 6.30 8.23
N ILE A 55 0.22 5.47 7.35
CA ILE A 55 -1.08 4.81 7.55
C ILE A 55 -1.08 3.94 8.82
N VAL A 56 -0.03 3.17 9.04
CA VAL A 56 0.08 2.30 10.21
C VAL A 56 0.19 3.09 11.51
N ASP A 57 0.95 4.18 11.51
CA ASP A 57 1.12 5.02 12.70
C ASP A 57 -0.18 5.79 13.02
N GLU A 58 -0.87 6.32 12.02
CA GLU A 58 -2.19 6.94 12.20
C GLU A 58 -3.23 5.95 12.72
N LEU A 59 -3.24 4.72 12.19
CA LEU A 59 -4.16 3.69 12.69
C LEU A 59 -3.88 3.33 14.16
N ARG A 60 -2.61 3.27 14.56
CA ARG A 60 -2.24 3.06 15.97
C ARG A 60 -2.65 4.24 16.86
N SER A 61 -2.51 5.47 16.36
CA SER A 61 -2.95 6.68 17.05
C SER A 61 -4.47 6.69 17.26
N LEU A 62 -5.24 6.32 16.24
CA LEU A 62 -6.70 6.17 16.34
C LEU A 62 -7.09 5.10 17.36
N GLU A 63 -6.46 3.93 17.31
CA GLU A 63 -6.70 2.88 18.31
C GLU A 63 -6.38 3.34 19.74
N ALA A 64 -5.31 4.12 19.93
CA ALA A 64 -4.95 4.64 21.25
C ALA A 64 -6.03 5.60 21.78
N ARG A 65 -6.49 6.54 20.95
CA ARG A 65 -7.59 7.47 21.29
C ARG A 65 -8.90 6.75 21.64
N GLN A 66 -9.21 5.68 20.93
CA GLN A 66 -10.40 4.87 21.22
C GLN A 66 -10.30 4.16 22.58
N ARG A 67 -9.12 3.62 22.91
CA ARG A 67 -8.88 2.98 24.22
C ARG A 67 -8.98 3.97 25.39
N GLU A 68 -8.55 5.21 25.23
CA GLU A 68 -8.71 6.25 26.25
C GLU A 68 -10.19 6.57 26.52
N GLY A 69 -11.04 6.55 25.48
CA GLY A 69 -12.48 6.71 25.61
C GLY A 69 -13.20 5.49 26.21
N GLU A 70 -12.75 4.27 25.89
CA GLU A 70 -13.33 3.01 26.40
C GLU A 70 -12.86 2.66 27.82
N ALA A 71 -11.63 3.02 28.21
CA ALA A 71 -11.12 2.82 29.57
C ALA A 71 -11.86 3.68 30.62
N ALA A 72 -12.54 4.75 30.20
CA ALA A 72 -13.47 5.49 31.04
C ALA A 72 -14.84 4.80 31.19
N ALA A 73 -15.14 3.77 30.40
CA ALA A 73 -16.45 3.17 30.28
C ALA A 73 -16.59 1.74 30.85
N ASP A 74 -15.60 0.84 30.79
CA ASP A 74 -15.65 -0.47 31.50
C ASP A 74 -14.33 -1.29 31.44
N ALA A 75 -14.12 -2.15 32.44
CA ALA A 75 -12.87 -2.90 32.73
C ALA A 75 -12.68 -4.25 31.99
N ASP A 76 -13.45 -4.55 30.94
CA ASP A 76 -13.38 -5.84 30.22
C ASP A 76 -13.13 -5.65 28.71
N SER A 77 -11.88 -5.37 28.31
CA SER A 77 -11.53 -5.19 26.89
C SER A 77 -10.26 -5.94 26.50
N SER A 78 -10.34 -7.28 26.51
CA SER A 78 -9.34 -8.16 25.87
C SER A 78 -9.58 -8.36 24.36
N ALA A 79 -10.64 -7.75 23.79
CA ALA A 79 -11.02 -7.92 22.38
C ALA A 79 -10.46 -6.84 21.42
N SER A 80 -9.80 -5.79 21.93
CA SER A 80 -9.52 -4.54 21.20
C SER A 80 -8.21 -4.49 20.39
N ARG A 81 -7.56 -5.62 20.12
CA ARG A 81 -6.40 -5.62 19.20
C ARG A 81 -6.88 -5.94 17.80
N LEU A 82 -7.00 -4.92 16.95
CA LEU A 82 -7.25 -5.14 15.54
C LEU A 82 -6.10 -5.99 14.97
N PRO A 83 -6.38 -7.23 14.50
CA PRO A 83 -5.34 -8.05 13.90
C PRO A 83 -4.81 -7.33 12.66
N ARG A 84 -3.48 -7.19 12.52
CA ARG A 84 -2.84 -6.48 11.38
C ARG A 84 -3.41 -6.87 10.01
N ARG A 85 -3.78 -8.14 9.83
CA ARG A 85 -4.39 -8.66 8.59
C ARG A 85 -5.81 -8.14 8.33
N ARG A 86 -6.59 -7.83 9.36
CA ARG A 86 -7.93 -7.23 9.22
C ARG A 86 -7.84 -5.75 8.86
N CYS A 87 -6.84 -5.04 9.39
CA CYS A 87 -6.58 -3.65 9.03
C CYS A 87 -6.18 -3.50 7.56
N SER A 88 -5.24 -4.32 7.07
CA SER A 88 -4.83 -4.24 5.65
C SER A 88 -6.00 -4.52 4.72
N LEU A 89 -6.83 -5.52 5.04
CA LEU A 89 -8.02 -5.85 4.26
C LEU A 89 -9.05 -4.72 4.28
N ALA A 90 -9.26 -4.05 5.41
CA ALA A 90 -10.17 -2.92 5.51
C ALA A 90 -9.67 -1.73 4.68
N VAL A 91 -8.38 -1.41 4.76
CA VAL A 91 -7.75 -0.34 3.97
C VAL A 91 -7.82 -0.66 2.47
N GLU A 92 -7.54 -1.90 2.07
CA GLU A 92 -7.65 -2.34 0.68
C GLU A 92 -9.09 -2.22 0.17
N ARG A 93 -10.07 -2.73 0.92
CA ARG A 93 -11.49 -2.72 0.54
C ARG A 93 -12.05 -1.31 0.44
N HIS A 94 -11.59 -0.40 1.30
CA HIS A 94 -12.10 0.97 1.38
C HIS A 94 -11.14 2.02 0.83
N GLY A 95 -10.12 1.62 0.06
CA GLY A 95 -9.12 2.53 -0.49
C GLY A 95 -9.70 3.69 -1.31
N HIS A 96 -10.75 3.42 -2.10
CA HIS A 96 -11.46 4.43 -2.87
C HIS A 96 -12.17 5.47 -1.96
N LEU A 97 -12.79 5.04 -0.87
CA LEU A 97 -13.41 5.97 0.09
C LEU A 97 -12.34 6.81 0.78
N ILE A 98 -11.24 6.19 1.21
CA ILE A 98 -10.10 6.89 1.82
C ILE A 98 -9.59 7.97 0.86
N GLN A 99 -9.45 7.65 -0.43
CA GLN A 99 -9.05 8.61 -1.45
C GLN A 99 -10.05 9.77 -1.57
N LEU A 100 -11.36 9.50 -1.64
CA LEU A 100 -12.38 10.56 -1.75
C LEU A 100 -12.39 11.46 -0.51
N TYR A 101 -12.27 10.89 0.70
CA TYR A 101 -12.17 11.68 1.93
C TYR A 101 -10.91 12.56 1.95
N LEU A 102 -9.77 12.02 1.53
CA LEU A 102 -8.52 12.80 1.43
C LEU A 102 -8.62 13.92 0.40
N MET A 103 -9.29 13.69 -0.74
CA MET A 103 -9.51 14.74 -1.73
C MET A 103 -10.29 15.91 -1.14
N ILE A 104 -11.38 15.62 -0.42
CA ILE A 104 -12.19 16.65 0.26
C ILE A 104 -11.36 17.38 1.32
N GLU A 105 -10.63 16.65 2.15
CA GLU A 105 -9.79 17.23 3.22
C GLU A 105 -8.70 18.15 2.67
N LEU A 106 -8.11 17.79 1.52
CA LEU A 106 -7.10 18.58 0.82
C LEU A 106 -7.69 19.71 -0.05
N GLY A 107 -9.01 19.87 -0.08
CA GLY A 107 -9.69 20.92 -0.83
C GLY A 107 -9.79 20.67 -2.33
N TYR A 108 -9.59 19.44 -2.79
CA TYR A 108 -9.88 19.05 -4.17
C TYR A 108 -11.38 18.85 -4.38
N GLU A 109 -11.86 19.17 -5.58
CA GLU A 109 -13.21 18.84 -5.99
C GLU A 109 -13.38 17.33 -6.15
N LEU A 110 -14.56 16.81 -5.80
CA LEU A 110 -14.89 15.41 -6.00
C LEU A 110 -14.96 15.12 -7.50
N PRO A 111 -14.37 14.03 -8.01
CA PRO A 111 -14.55 13.66 -9.41
C PRO A 111 -16.02 13.46 -9.71
N ASP A 112 -16.44 13.81 -10.93
CA ASP A 112 -17.77 13.45 -11.39
C ASP A 112 -17.92 11.91 -11.41
N LEU A 113 -19.13 11.43 -11.09
CA LEU A 113 -19.37 9.99 -10.97
C LEU A 113 -19.09 9.27 -12.29
N ASP A 114 -19.45 9.90 -13.41
CA ASP A 114 -19.25 9.32 -14.73
C ASP A 114 -17.75 9.24 -15.06
N GLU A 115 -16.97 10.25 -14.69
CA GLU A 115 -15.52 10.27 -14.85
C GLU A 115 -14.84 9.20 -13.99
N LEU A 116 -15.28 9.03 -12.74
CA LEU A 116 -14.78 7.99 -11.84
C LEU A 116 -15.07 6.58 -12.40
N LEU A 117 -16.27 6.34 -12.90
CA LEU A 117 -16.67 5.07 -13.51
C LEU A 117 -15.90 4.78 -14.81
N LEU A 118 -15.69 5.80 -15.64
CA LEU A 118 -14.84 5.70 -16.82
C LEU A 118 -13.40 5.36 -16.46
N TRP A 119 -12.84 6.02 -15.45
CA TRP A 119 -11.48 5.74 -14.98
C TRP A 119 -11.35 4.32 -14.43
N ALA A 120 -12.29 3.89 -13.56
CA ALA A 120 -12.27 2.56 -12.95
C ALA A 120 -12.51 1.42 -13.96
N SER A 121 -13.21 1.70 -15.05
CA SER A 121 -13.51 0.71 -16.10
C SER A 121 -12.42 0.58 -17.17
N ARG A 122 -11.50 1.55 -17.27
CA ARG A 122 -10.38 1.48 -18.22
C ARG A 122 -9.52 0.26 -17.91
N ASN A 123 -9.24 -0.53 -18.94
CA ASN A 123 -8.33 -1.66 -18.82
C ASN A 123 -6.90 -1.13 -18.55
N PRO A 124 -6.29 -1.39 -17.39
CA PRO A 124 -4.93 -0.94 -17.11
C PRO A 124 -3.90 -1.69 -17.98
N ASN A 125 -4.27 -2.82 -18.59
CA ASN A 125 -3.41 -3.57 -19.48
C ASN A 125 -4.13 -3.91 -20.80
N PRO A 126 -4.22 -2.96 -21.74
CA PRO A 126 -4.98 -3.13 -22.98
C PRO A 126 -4.39 -4.21 -23.91
N HIS A 127 -3.10 -4.54 -23.73
CA HIS A 127 -2.38 -5.53 -24.55
C HIS A 127 -2.42 -6.95 -23.98
N ARG A 128 -3.02 -7.14 -22.80
CA ARG A 128 -3.16 -8.46 -22.18
C ARG A 128 -4.57 -8.98 -22.40
N ASP A 129 -4.69 -10.07 -23.15
CA ASP A 129 -5.97 -10.74 -23.34
C ASP A 129 -6.57 -11.09 -21.97
N ARG A 130 -7.85 -10.75 -21.79
CA ARG A 130 -8.55 -11.04 -20.54
C ARG A 130 -8.80 -12.54 -20.46
N LEU A 131 -8.78 -13.07 -19.24
CA LEU A 131 -9.14 -14.47 -18.98
C LEU A 131 -10.48 -14.85 -19.62
N ARG A 132 -11.45 -13.92 -19.52
CA ARG A 132 -12.77 -14.08 -20.14
C ARG A 132 -12.71 -14.13 -21.67
N GLU A 133 -11.91 -13.27 -22.30
CA GLU A 133 -11.72 -13.27 -23.76
C GLU A 133 -11.01 -14.55 -24.23
N GLN A 134 -10.04 -15.06 -23.47
CA GLN A 134 -9.38 -16.34 -23.75
C GLN A 134 -10.35 -17.53 -23.64
N VAL A 135 -11.25 -17.51 -22.65
CA VAL A 135 -12.31 -18.52 -22.49
C VAL A 135 -13.33 -18.44 -23.63
N GLU A 136 -13.74 -17.22 -24.01
CA GLU A 136 -14.68 -16.98 -25.11
C GLU A 136 -14.09 -17.35 -26.48
N ARG A 137 -12.78 -17.18 -26.68
CA ARG A 137 -12.05 -17.64 -27.88
C ARG A 137 -11.72 -19.13 -27.88
N GLY A 138 -11.96 -19.84 -26.76
CA GLY A 138 -11.62 -21.26 -26.61
C GLY A 138 -10.12 -21.54 -26.48
N GLU A 139 -9.30 -20.50 -26.27
CA GLU A 139 -7.85 -20.58 -26.14
C GLU A 139 -7.41 -20.87 -24.69
N PHE A 140 -8.36 -20.84 -23.75
CA PHE A 140 -8.08 -21.13 -22.34
C PHE A 140 -7.97 -22.63 -22.10
N GLY A 141 -6.75 -23.16 -22.21
CA GLY A 141 -6.42 -24.54 -21.87
C GLY A 141 -6.32 -24.75 -20.35
N PHE A 142 -7.14 -25.65 -19.80
CA PHE A 142 -6.83 -26.24 -18.49
C PHE A 142 -5.70 -27.23 -18.70
N ASP A 143 -4.45 -26.83 -18.45
CA ASP A 143 -3.38 -27.80 -18.26
C ASP A 143 -3.71 -28.60 -16.99
N ARG A 144 -4.34 -29.77 -17.19
CA ARG A 144 -4.50 -30.79 -16.15
C ARG A 144 -3.13 -31.36 -15.86
N TYR A 145 -2.56 -30.97 -14.72
CA TYR A 145 -1.57 -31.78 -14.02
C TYR A 145 -2.24 -32.99 -13.36
#